data_AF-A0A951P0T6-F1
#
_entry.id   AF-A0A951P0T6-F1
#
_cell.length_a   1.000
_cell.length_b   1.000
_cell.length_c   1.000
_cell.angle_alpha   90.00
_cell.angle_beta   90.00
_cell.angle_gamma   90.00
#
_symmetry.space_group_name_H-M   'P 1'
#
loop_
_entity.id
_entity.type
_entity.pdbx_description
1 polymer ?
#
loop_
_entity_poly.entity_id
_entity_poly.type
_entity_poly.pdbx_seq_one_letter_code
_entity_poly.pdbx_strand_id
1 'polypeptide(L)'
;MMKPELETTIEIKEVEWKNQRLRFRNPLVIPVKYDEEMHELIIAEDSAINLFVFAHTKDKLFQEINEQILFMWNKYVKSSGAKFTKDALKLRELLATQLEEV
;
A
#
# COMPACT_ATOMS: atom_id res chain seq x y z
N MET A 1 -21.11 -3.71 -23.29
CA MET A 1 -19.83 -4.40 -23.58
C MET A 1 -18.80 -3.73 -22.69
N MET A 2 -18.47 -4.31 -21.53
CA MET A 2 -17.41 -3.77 -20.67
C MET A 2 -16.09 -3.88 -21.44
N LYS A 3 -15.38 -2.76 -21.61
CA LYS A 3 -14.03 -2.79 -22.13
C LYS A 3 -13.14 -3.56 -21.14
N PRO A 4 -12.13 -4.30 -21.60
CA PRO A 4 -11.15 -4.88 -20.69
C PRO A 4 -10.40 -3.74 -19.99
N GLU A 5 -10.55 -3.63 -18.68
CA GLU A 5 -9.67 -2.82 -17.84
C GLU A 5 -8.22 -3.27 -18.13
N LEU A 6 -7.37 -2.35 -18.57
CA LEU A 6 -5.95 -2.64 -18.75
C LEU A 6 -5.33 -2.78 -17.35
N GLU A 7 -5.28 -4.01 -16.85
CA GLU A 7 -4.57 -4.35 -15.61
C GLU A 7 -3.06 -4.30 -15.88
N THR A 8 -2.39 -3.31 -15.30
CA THR A 8 -0.92 -3.26 -15.20
C THR A 8 -0.52 -3.47 -13.76
N THR A 9 0.69 -3.95 -13.50
CA THR A 9 1.19 -4.08 -12.13
C THR A 9 2.20 -2.99 -11.79
N ILE A 10 2.27 -2.60 -10.53
CA ILE A 10 3.36 -1.84 -9.93
C ILE A 10 4.14 -2.76 -9.00
N GLU A 11 5.47 -2.76 -9.11
CA GLU A 11 6.37 -3.45 -8.19
C GLU A 11 7.01 -2.44 -7.23
N ILE A 12 6.92 -2.70 -5.92
CA ILE A 12 7.43 -1.83 -4.87
C ILE A 12 8.42 -2.61 -4.01
N LYS A 13 9.68 -2.18 -4.07
CA LYS A 13 10.77 -2.75 -3.27
C LYS A 13 11.00 -1.99 -1.98
N GLU A 14 10.87 -0.68 -2.06
CA GLU A 14 11.08 0.24 -0.94
C GLU A 14 10.00 1.31 -0.96
N VAL A 15 9.66 1.79 0.23
CA VAL A 15 8.85 2.98 0.39
C VAL A 15 9.59 4.00 1.23
N GLU A 16 9.45 5.27 0.89
CA GLU A 16 10.10 6.38 1.54
C GLU A 16 9.15 7.57 1.67
N TRP A 17 9.10 8.12 2.88
CA TRP A 17 8.41 9.37 3.15
C TRP A 17 9.10 10.12 4.29
N LYS A 18 9.40 11.40 4.06
CA LYS A 18 10.17 12.25 4.98
C LYS A 18 11.52 11.61 5.31
N ASN A 19 11.75 11.22 6.57
CA ASN A 19 13.00 10.63 7.06
C ASN A 19 12.84 9.16 7.45
N GLN A 20 11.83 8.48 6.90
CA GLN A 20 11.58 7.07 7.18
C GLN A 20 11.54 6.30 5.88
N ARG A 21 12.29 5.20 5.86
CA ARG A 21 12.32 4.26 4.74
C ARG A 21 12.03 2.85 5.25
N LEU A 22 11.22 2.12 4.49
CA LEU A 22 10.97 0.70 4.70
C LEU A 22 11.34 -0.05 3.43
N ARG A 23 11.87 -1.25 3.59
CA ARG A 23 12.12 -2.20 2.51
C ARG A 23 11.20 -3.38 2.65
N PHE A 24 10.60 -3.79 1.54
CA PHE A 24 9.91 -5.06 1.44
C PHE A 24 10.92 -6.20 1.31
N ARG A 25 10.77 -7.23 2.14
CA ARG A 25 11.59 -8.46 2.08
C ARG A 25 11.41 -9.19 0.75
N ASN A 26 10.19 -9.16 0.21
CA ASN A 26 9.86 -9.58 -1.14
C ASN A 26 9.09 -8.43 -1.80
N PRO A 27 9.43 -8.02 -3.03
CA PRO A 27 8.75 -6.90 -3.67
C PRO A 27 7.23 -7.06 -3.65
N LEU A 28 6.54 -6.00 -3.25
CA LEU A 28 5.08 -5.96 -3.30
C LEU A 28 4.64 -5.70 -4.74
N VAL A 29 3.87 -6.61 -5.33
CA VAL A 29 3.35 -6.49 -6.69
C VAL A 29 1.86 -6.21 -6.62
N ILE A 30 1.46 -4.98 -6.98
CA ILE A 30 0.09 -4.51 -6.82
C ILE A 30 -0.54 -4.36 -8.21
N PRO A 31 -1.71 -4.96 -8.47
CA PRO A 31 -2.47 -4.69 -9.68
C PRO A 31 -3.02 -3.27 -9.66
N VAL A 32 -3.03 -2.64 -10.82
CA VAL A 32 -3.48 -1.28 -11.02
C VAL A 32 -4.53 -1.24 -12.11
N LYS A 33 -5.64 -0.57 -11.80
CA LYS A 33 -6.80 -0.43 -12.68
C LYS A 33 -7.05 1.03 -13.00
N TYR A 34 -7.52 1.30 -14.21
CA TYR A 34 -8.03 2.62 -14.59
C TYR A 34 -9.56 2.60 -14.43
N ASP A 35 -10.06 3.48 -13.57
CA ASP A 35 -11.50 3.68 -13.44
C ASP A 35 -11.95 4.73 -14.48
N GLU A 36 -12.51 4.24 -15.59
CA GLU A 36 -13.09 5.08 -16.65
C GLU A 36 -14.40 5.76 -16.19
N GLU A 37 -15.11 5.23 -15.19
CA GLU A 37 -16.40 5.75 -14.73
C GLU A 37 -16.25 6.88 -13.70
N MET A 38 -15.20 6.86 -12.86
CA MET A 38 -14.99 7.80 -11.75
C MET A 38 -13.93 8.90 -11.99
N HIS A 39 -13.79 9.41 -13.21
CA HIS A 39 -12.91 10.55 -13.55
C HIS A 39 -11.40 10.24 -13.60
N GLU A 40 -10.99 9.32 -14.48
CA GLU A 40 -9.56 9.09 -14.82
C GLU A 40 -8.69 8.79 -13.58
N LEU A 41 -9.22 8.01 -12.65
CA LEU A 41 -8.46 7.56 -11.49
C LEU A 41 -7.70 6.27 -11.80
N ILE A 42 -6.50 6.20 -11.25
CA ILE A 42 -5.67 5.02 -11.22
C ILE A 42 -5.79 4.44 -9.81
N ILE A 43 -6.26 3.20 -9.69
CA ILE A 43 -6.54 2.53 -8.43
C ILE A 43 -5.53 1.41 -8.21
N ALA A 44 -4.95 1.33 -7.01
CA ALA A 44 -4.12 0.22 -6.56
C ALA A 44 -4.72 -0.37 -5.28
N GLU A 45 -4.97 -1.68 -5.30
CA GLU A 45 -5.58 -2.41 -4.19
C GLU A 45 -4.77 -3.68 -3.88
N ASP A 46 -4.45 -3.86 -2.60
CA ASP A 46 -3.93 -5.11 -2.05
C ASP A 46 -4.66 -5.43 -0.75
N SER A 47 -5.58 -6.39 -0.83
CA SER A 47 -6.40 -6.82 0.31
C SER A 47 -5.60 -7.53 1.41
N ALA A 48 -4.42 -8.09 1.10
CA ALA A 48 -3.61 -8.78 2.10
C ALA A 48 -3.06 -7.80 3.13
N ILE A 49 -2.51 -6.67 2.68
CA ILE A 49 -2.02 -5.60 3.55
C ILE A 49 -3.05 -4.49 3.81
N ASN A 50 -4.30 -4.69 3.40
CA ASN A 50 -5.39 -3.72 3.53
C ASN A 50 -5.05 -2.34 2.95
N LEU A 51 -4.43 -2.35 1.76
CA LEU A 51 -4.07 -1.17 0.99
C LEU A 51 -5.15 -0.90 -0.06
N PHE A 52 -5.70 0.30 -0.05
CA PHE A 52 -6.59 0.81 -1.10
C PHE A 52 -6.25 2.28 -1.31
N VAL A 53 -5.67 2.60 -2.46
CA VAL A 53 -5.25 3.96 -2.80
C VAL A 53 -5.59 4.27 -4.24
N PHE A 54 -5.81 5.56 -4.53
CA PHE A 54 -6.18 6.03 -5.85
C PHE A 54 -5.58 7.40 -6.12
N ALA A 55 -5.25 7.66 -7.38
CA ALA A 55 -4.73 8.96 -7.80
C ALA A 55 -4.94 9.21 -9.30
N HIS A 56 -4.89 10.47 -9.72
CA HIS A 56 -5.03 10.84 -11.14
C HIS A 56 -3.77 10.58 -11.98
N THR A 57 -2.61 10.33 -11.36
CA THR A 57 -1.36 10.04 -12.07
C THR A 57 -0.60 8.93 -11.36
N LYS A 58 0.26 8.22 -12.10
CA LYS A 58 1.09 7.16 -11.52
C LYS A 58 2.01 7.70 -10.42
N ASP A 59 2.62 8.87 -10.63
CA ASP A 59 3.50 9.49 -9.64
C ASP A 59 2.77 9.80 -8.33
N LYS A 60 1.55 10.34 -8.41
CA LYS A 60 0.71 10.57 -7.24
C LYS A 60 0.29 9.25 -6.60
N LEU A 61 -0.03 8.23 -7.40
CA LEU A 61 -0.36 6.91 -6.88
C LEU A 61 0.81 6.32 -6.09
N PHE A 62 2.04 6.44 -6.59
CA PHE A 62 3.22 6.05 -5.84
C PHE A 62 3.34 6.82 -4.52
N GLN A 63 3.13 8.13 -4.52
CA GLN A 63 3.13 8.93 -3.28
C GLN A 63 2.09 8.41 -2.27
N GLU A 64 0.84 8.19 -2.70
CA GLU A 64 -0.22 7.64 -1.85
C GLU A 64 0.16 6.26 -1.28
N ILE A 65 0.75 5.39 -2.10
CA ILE A 65 1.21 4.07 -1.64
C ILE A 65 2.30 4.22 -0.57
N ASN A 66 3.29 5.09 -0.80
CA ASN A 66 4.37 5.35 0.15
C ASN A 66 3.81 5.85 1.50
N GLU A 67 2.97 6.88 1.44
CA GLU A 67 2.34 7.50 2.62
C GLU A 67 1.50 6.48 3.40
N GLN A 68 0.66 5.70 2.71
CA GLN A 68 -0.24 4.76 3.34
C GLN A 68 0.50 3.59 3.99
N ILE A 69 1.54 3.03 3.33
CA ILE A 69 2.35 1.94 3.92
C ILE A 69 3.10 2.44 5.17
N LEU A 70 3.72 3.63 5.09
CA LEU A 70 4.44 4.20 6.22
C LEU A 70 3.49 4.58 7.37
N PHE A 71 2.31 5.10 7.07
CA PHE A 71 1.26 5.33 8.06
C PHE A 71 0.87 4.03 8.78
N MET A 72 0.60 2.96 8.03
CA MET A 72 0.24 1.66 8.59
C MET A 72 1.35 1.09 9.47
N TRP A 73 2.61 1.17 9.02
CA TRP A 73 3.76 0.74 9.82
C TRP A 73 3.85 1.49 11.15
N ASN A 74 3.78 2.83 11.10
CA ASN A 74 3.87 3.64 12.31
C ASN A 74 2.71 3.39 13.27
N LYS A 75 1.50 3.22 12.73
CA LYS A 75 0.29 3.03 13.52
C LYS A 75 0.19 1.63 14.13
N TYR A 76 0.53 0.59 13.37
CA TYR A 76 0.28 -0.80 13.78
C TYR A 76 1.54 -1.49 14.29
N VAL A 77 2.71 -1.23 13.71
CA VAL A 77 3.96 -1.92 14.08
C VAL A 77 4.71 -1.17 15.18
N LYS A 78 4.90 0.14 15.04
CA LYS A 78 5.69 0.95 16.00
C LYS A 78 4.93 1.36 17.26
N SER A 79 3.60 1.35 17.23
CA SER A 79 2.81 1.79 18.39
C SER A 79 2.92 0.80 19.55
N SER A 80 3.68 1.17 20.59
CA SER A 80 3.82 0.39 21.82
C SER A 80 2.60 0.59 22.73
N GLY A 81 2.18 -0.47 23.43
CA GLY A 81 1.08 -0.39 24.40
C GLY A 81 -0.33 -0.25 23.81
N ALA A 82 -0.47 -0.23 22.49
CA ALA A 82 -1.78 -0.17 21.84
C ALA A 82 -2.60 -1.46 22.07
N LYS A 83 -3.87 -1.29 22.45
CA LYS A 83 -4.85 -2.38 22.45
C LYS A 83 -5.44 -2.51 21.05
N PHE A 84 -4.91 -3.45 20.28
CA PHE A 84 -5.39 -3.73 18.93
C PHE A 84 -6.58 -4.69 18.93
N THR A 85 -7.48 -4.51 17.98
CA THR A 85 -8.46 -5.54 17.61
C THR A 85 -7.73 -6.74 17.00
N LYS A 86 -8.41 -7.89 16.88
CA LYS A 86 -7.84 -9.08 16.25
C LYS A 86 -7.35 -8.80 14.82
N ASP A 87 -8.10 -8.03 14.04
CA ASP A 87 -7.72 -7.74 12.65
C ASP A 87 -6.55 -6.76 12.57
N ALA A 88 -6.46 -5.79 13.49
CA ALA A 88 -5.31 -4.91 13.57
C ALA A 88 -4.02 -5.65 14.02
N LEU A 89 -4.14 -6.67 14.87
CA LEU A 89 -3.01 -7.55 15.22
C LEU A 89 -2.53 -8.36 14.01
N LYS A 90 -3.44 -8.94 13.23
CA LYS A 90 -3.09 -9.66 12.00
C LYS A 90 -2.37 -8.76 11.01
N LEU A 91 -2.89 -7.54 10.79
CA LEU A 91 -2.25 -6.56 9.92
C LEU A 91 -0.85 -6.19 10.42
N ARG A 92 -0.69 -5.96 11.73
CA ARG A 92 0.61 -5.70 12.35
C ARG A 92 1.61 -6.84 12.07
N GLU A 93 1.21 -8.08 12.34
CA GLU A 93 2.07 -9.26 12.15
C GLU A 93 2.47 -9.42 10.68
N LEU A 94 1.52 -9.20 9.76
CA LEU A 94 1.80 -9.25 8.33
C LEU A 94 2.80 -8.17 7.91
N LEU A 95 2.58 -6.92 8.30
CA LEU A 95 3.48 -5.81 7.99
C LEU A 95 4.88 -6.06 8.56
N ALA A 96 5.00 -6.52 9.81
CA ALA A 96 6.28 -6.83 10.45
C ALA A 96 7.00 -8.02 9.79
N THR A 97 6.26 -8.94 9.18
CA THR A 97 6.85 -10.06 8.43
C THR A 97 7.33 -9.63 7.06
N GLN A 98 6.61 -8.73 6.39
CA GLN A 98 6.93 -8.33 5.01
C GLN A 98 7.92 -7.18 4.90
N LEU A 99 8.00 -6.32 5.91
CA LEU A 99 8.77 -5.07 5.87
C LEU A 99 9.87 -5.03 6.93
N GLU A 100 10.88 -4.22 6.67
CA GLU A 100 11.91 -3.83 7.62
C GLU A 100 12.28 -2.35 7.47
N GLU A 101 12.68 -1.70 8.57
CA GLU A 101 13.30 -0.38 8.52
C GLU A 101 14.72 -0.49 7.99
N VAL A 102 15.13 0.45 7.13
CA VAL A 102 16.45 0.49 6.46
C VAL A 102 17.14 1.83 6.58
#